data_AF-A0A8D8BIM1-F1
#
_entry.id   AF-A0A8D8BIM1-F1
#
_cell.length_a   1.000
_cell.length_b   1.000
_cell.length_c   1.000
_cell.angle_alpha   90.00
_cell.angle_beta   90.00
_cell.angle_gamma   90.00
#
_symmetry.space_group_name_H-M   'P 1'
#
loop_
_entity.id
_entity.type
_entity.pdbx_description
1 polymer ?
#
loop_
_entity_poly.entity_id
_entity_poly.type
_entity_poly.pdbx_seq_one_letter_code
_entity_poly.pdbx_strand_id
1 'polypeptide(L)'
;SAQDVAKIISSMCLTHASLSESSINLPTPSSFWPQGADPGGKGKDGQNGGSGSENSTWKPEIFVQALKEVVPGLNWKDVCLALDHQEFLIKDRPGLSLLLSIVKMGVQSSGLGQHFPVECVYQRWTNVEGQLSLITMILKNPDLYSFADHIYTSVSVDLLKTPPETDNKEVASWMSLHLVDVLLYIADNGFYQQVMEIFKIPIQLCPDILFMALLQINPPVTMSRQELFTTLIPIFLGNHSNSGTILHHAWNNTSFNPSLRHIILHPMSKWYLRTGNRGCSECWTWRRRPNSSNNRRRVCCASIAVWKHPSRHPRSEARSSRDLRLNHCPGWPRTWPG
;
A
#
# COMPACT_ATOMS: atom_id res chain seq x y z
N SER A 1 9.48 6.27 30.78
CA SER A 1 8.22 5.63 30.36
C SER A 1 8.36 5.09 28.93
N ALA A 2 7.40 4.32 28.40
CA ALA A 2 7.45 3.84 27.01
C ALA A 2 7.46 4.99 25.99
N GLN A 3 6.78 6.10 26.30
CA GLN A 3 6.77 7.32 25.49
C GLN A 3 8.14 7.98 25.41
N ASP A 4 8.87 8.02 26.53
CA ASP A 4 10.23 8.59 26.54
C ASP A 4 11.18 7.75 25.70
N VAL A 5 11.07 6.42 25.78
CA VAL A 5 11.88 5.51 24.96
C VAL A 5 11.58 5.69 23.48
N ALA A 6 10.30 5.80 23.10
CA ALA A 6 9.90 6.06 21.72
C ALA A 6 10.50 7.37 21.18
N LYS A 7 10.44 8.46 21.97
CA LYS A 7 11.04 9.74 21.59
C LYS A 7 12.56 9.66 21.43
N ILE A 8 13.25 8.93 22.31
CA ILE A 8 14.69 8.71 22.20
C ILE A 8 15.00 7.95 20.90
N ILE A 9 14.26 6.88 20.60
CA ILE A 9 14.42 6.11 19.36
C ILE A 9 14.23 7.02 18.14
N SER A 10 13.18 7.84 18.12
CA SER A 10 12.95 8.83 17.05
C SER A 10 14.10 9.80 16.88
N SER A 11 14.63 10.34 17.99
CA SER A 11 15.81 11.21 17.99
C SER A 11 17.05 10.49 17.45
N MET A 12 17.26 9.23 17.82
CA MET A 12 18.36 8.42 17.32
C MET A 12 18.26 8.22 15.80
N CYS A 13 17.07 7.86 15.31
CA CYS A 13 16.79 7.71 13.88
C CYS A 13 16.98 9.02 13.10
N LEU A 14 16.67 10.17 13.69
CA LEU A 14 16.85 11.48 13.05
C LEU A 14 18.30 11.96 13.02
N THR A 15 19.10 11.58 14.02
CA THR A 15 20.48 12.06 14.22
C THR A 15 21.55 11.04 13.83
N HIS A 16 21.17 9.89 13.27
CA HIS A 16 22.08 8.80 12.92
C HIS A 16 23.26 9.21 12.02
N ALA A 17 23.10 10.27 11.22
CA ALA A 17 24.14 10.80 10.33
C ALA A 17 24.90 12.02 10.89
N SER A 18 24.40 12.70 11.93
CA SER A 18 24.90 13.99 12.43
C SER A 18 25.65 13.90 13.77
N LEU A 19 25.92 12.68 14.26
CA LEU A 19 26.65 12.49 15.52
C LEU A 19 28.10 12.98 15.46
N SER A 20 28.73 12.99 14.28
CA SER A 20 30.08 13.53 14.07
C SER A 20 30.14 15.06 14.26
N GLU A 21 29.10 15.79 13.88
CA GLU A 21 29.00 17.25 14.06
C GLU A 21 28.77 17.64 15.52
N SER A 22 28.21 16.71 16.32
CA SER A 22 27.98 16.88 17.76
C SER A 22 29.17 16.45 18.62
N SER A 23 30.34 16.23 18.01
CA SER A 23 31.58 15.90 18.72
C SER A 23 32.03 17.08 19.59
N ILE A 24 31.41 17.22 20.75
CA ILE A 24 32.01 17.87 21.90
C ILE A 24 33.34 17.14 22.11
N ASN A 25 34.46 17.88 22.08
CA ASN A 25 35.77 17.42 22.52
C ASN A 25 35.71 17.04 24.01
N LEU A 26 35.05 15.93 24.33
CA LEU A 26 35.13 15.31 25.63
C LEU A 26 36.52 14.69 25.72
N PRO A 27 37.38 15.12 26.66
CA PRO A 27 38.67 14.49 26.85
C PRO A 27 38.45 12.99 27.08
N THR A 28 39.25 12.18 26.39
CA THR A 28 39.25 10.73 26.55
C THR A 28 39.39 10.36 28.02
N PRO A 29 38.77 9.27 28.52
CA PRO A 29 38.83 8.87 29.92
C PRO A 29 40.26 8.66 30.45
N SER A 30 41.22 8.43 29.56
CA SER A 30 42.65 8.38 29.86
C SER A 30 43.24 9.69 30.41
N SER A 31 42.54 10.81 30.23
CA SER A 31 42.93 12.13 30.75
C SER A 31 42.54 12.35 32.22
N PHE A 32 41.65 11.52 32.76
CA PHE A 32 41.07 11.70 34.09
C PHE A 32 41.82 10.92 35.20
N TRP A 33 42.62 9.93 34.80
CA TRP A 33 43.45 9.17 35.73
C TRP A 33 44.88 9.72 35.70
N PRO A 34 45.41 10.28 36.79
CA PRO A 34 46.83 10.60 36.86
C PRO A 34 47.59 9.26 36.83
N GLN A 35 48.13 8.92 35.68
CA GLN A 35 49.06 7.81 35.55
C GLN A 35 50.25 8.15 36.46
N GLY A 36 50.39 7.40 37.56
CA GLY A 36 51.48 7.56 38.52
C GLY A 36 52.81 7.65 37.78
N ALA A 37 53.58 8.67 38.12
CA ALA A 37 54.90 8.90 37.58
C ALA A 37 55.81 7.71 37.93
N ASP A 38 56.19 6.94 36.91
CA ASP A 38 57.31 6.00 36.99
C ASP A 38 58.37 6.43 35.94
N PRO A 39 59.62 6.72 36.34
CA PRO A 39 60.62 7.27 35.45
C PRO A 39 61.40 6.13 34.77
N GLY A 40 61.02 5.78 33.54
CA GLY A 40 61.88 4.93 32.72
C GLY A 40 61.19 4.22 31.57
N GLY A 41 61.14 4.84 30.39
CA GLY A 41 60.66 4.15 29.20
C GLY A 41 60.89 4.96 27.93
N LYS A 42 61.94 4.59 27.19
CA LYS A 42 62.30 5.13 25.87
C LYS A 42 61.09 5.20 24.93
N GLY A 43 60.92 6.38 24.33
CA GLY A 43 59.97 6.61 23.25
C GLY A 43 60.16 5.63 22.10
N LYS A 44 59.02 5.13 21.62
CA LYS A 44 58.92 4.53 20.31
C LYS A 44 57.68 5.15 19.67
N ASP A 45 57.94 6.04 18.72
CA ASP A 45 56.93 6.66 17.86
C ASP A 45 56.16 5.56 17.13
N GLY A 46 55.02 5.18 17.70
CA GLY A 46 53.98 4.43 17.04
C GLY A 46 52.94 5.43 16.55
N GLN A 47 53.09 5.85 15.30
CA GLN A 47 52.07 6.56 14.54
C GLN A 47 50.81 5.69 14.48
N ASN A 48 49.95 5.78 15.49
CA ASN A 48 48.65 5.13 15.50
C ASN A 48 47.63 6.10 14.89
N GLY A 49 47.64 6.17 13.56
CA GLY A 49 46.56 6.77 12.77
C GLY A 49 45.35 5.83 12.72
N GLY A 50 44.79 5.51 13.90
CA GLY A 50 43.75 4.50 14.04
C GLY A 50 42.59 4.97 14.93
N SER A 51 41.40 4.99 14.33
CA SER A 51 40.07 5.03 14.95
C SER A 51 39.53 6.39 15.41
N GLY A 52 39.36 7.31 14.47
CA GLY A 52 38.36 8.39 14.58
C GLY A 52 36.94 7.96 14.17
N SER A 53 36.72 6.68 13.83
CA SER A 53 35.49 6.20 13.18
C SER A 53 34.53 5.41 14.09
N GLU A 54 34.93 5.02 15.29
CA GLU A 54 34.13 4.10 16.13
C GLU A 54 32.96 4.75 16.89
N ASN A 55 32.86 6.09 16.86
CA ASN A 55 31.86 6.87 17.61
C ASN A 55 30.92 7.69 16.72
N SER A 56 30.84 7.44 15.40
CA SER A 56 30.05 8.29 14.49
C SER A 56 28.59 7.85 14.33
N THR A 57 28.15 6.75 14.95
CA THR A 57 26.79 6.21 14.76
C THR A 57 26.24 5.62 16.04
N TRP A 58 24.91 5.63 16.17
CA TRP A 58 24.20 5.02 17.28
C TRP A 58 24.42 3.49 17.28
N LYS A 59 24.74 2.94 18.44
CA LYS A 59 24.91 1.49 18.67
C LYS A 59 23.64 0.91 19.30
N PRO A 60 22.71 0.34 18.49
CA PRO A 60 21.40 -0.06 18.98
C PRO A 60 21.47 -1.16 20.05
N GLU A 61 22.49 -2.02 20.01
CA GLU A 61 22.73 -3.08 20.99
C GLU A 61 23.06 -2.52 22.38
N ILE A 62 23.89 -1.47 22.44
CA ILE A 62 24.23 -0.79 23.70
C ILE A 62 22.99 -0.09 24.26
N PHE A 63 22.22 0.57 23.39
CA PHE A 63 20.98 1.25 23.80
C PHE A 63 19.97 0.27 24.39
N VAL A 64 19.68 -0.84 23.70
CA VAL A 64 18.73 -1.85 24.17
C VAL A 64 19.24 -2.52 25.45
N GLN A 65 20.53 -2.80 25.58
CA GLN A 65 21.10 -3.35 26.80
C GLN A 65 20.94 -2.39 27.99
N ALA A 66 21.25 -1.11 27.81
CA ALA A 66 21.06 -0.09 28.85
C ALA A 66 19.59 0.02 29.28
N LEU A 67 18.65 -0.03 28.32
CA LEU A 67 17.21 -0.01 28.65
C LEU A 67 16.78 -1.20 29.50
N LYS A 68 17.33 -2.40 29.28
CA LYS A 68 17.00 -3.56 30.12
C LYS A 68 17.47 -3.40 31.56
N GLU A 69 18.61 -2.76 31.76
CA GLU A 69 19.16 -2.52 33.10
C GLU A 69 18.41 -1.42 33.84
N VAL A 70 18.02 -0.35 33.14
CA VAL A 70 17.34 0.81 33.75
C VAL A 70 15.83 0.58 33.91
N VAL A 71 15.18 -0.10 32.94
CA VAL A 71 13.73 -0.34 32.92
C VAL A 71 13.45 -1.80 32.53
N PRO A 72 13.71 -2.78 33.42
CA PRO A 72 13.54 -4.20 33.10
C PRO A 72 12.10 -4.61 32.78
N GLY A 73 11.11 -3.85 33.25
CA GLY A 73 9.69 -4.06 32.96
C GLY A 73 9.17 -3.37 31.70
N LEU A 74 10.04 -2.89 30.81
CA LEU A 74 9.65 -2.17 29.60
C LEU A 74 8.85 -3.07 28.64
N ASN A 75 7.62 -2.66 28.32
CA ASN A 75 6.81 -3.31 27.29
C ASN A 75 7.09 -2.71 25.90
N TRP A 76 7.77 -3.47 25.05
CA TRP A 76 8.11 -3.02 23.69
C TRP A 76 6.92 -2.82 22.77
N LYS A 77 5.78 -3.47 23.04
CA LYS A 77 4.54 -3.19 22.31
C LYS A 77 4.07 -1.76 22.60
N ASP A 78 4.13 -1.34 23.85
CA ASP A 78 3.75 0.02 24.26
C ASP A 78 4.74 1.06 23.71
N VAL A 79 6.03 0.72 23.59
CA VAL A 79 7.02 1.57 22.92
C VAL A 79 6.68 1.74 21.44
N CYS A 80 6.33 0.65 20.74
CA CYS A 80 5.97 0.70 19.32
C CYS A 80 4.68 1.48 19.07
N LEU A 81 3.69 1.36 19.97
CA LEU A 81 2.48 2.19 19.93
C LEU A 81 2.81 3.67 20.21
N ALA A 82 3.76 3.94 21.10
CA ALA A 82 4.19 5.30 21.43
C ALA A 82 5.08 5.95 20.36
N LEU A 83 5.45 5.24 19.28
CA LEU A 83 6.08 5.86 18.11
C LEU A 83 5.13 6.84 17.39
N ASP A 84 3.81 6.73 17.62
CA ASP A 84 2.85 7.75 17.23
C ASP A 84 2.98 9.01 18.12
N HIS A 85 3.92 9.87 17.75
CA HIS A 85 4.12 11.18 18.35
C HIS A 85 4.61 12.19 17.31
N GLN A 86 4.38 13.49 17.55
CA GLN A 86 4.59 14.57 16.58
C GLN A 86 6.00 14.68 15.98
N GLU A 87 7.03 14.25 16.71
CA GLU A 87 8.43 14.36 16.27
C GLU A 87 8.93 13.12 15.51
N PHE A 88 8.12 12.06 15.43
CA PHE A 88 8.51 10.83 14.74
C PHE A 88 8.58 11.07 13.23
N LEU A 89 9.73 10.76 12.61
CA LEU A 89 9.93 10.83 11.17
C LEU A 89 11.13 9.95 10.75
N ILE A 90 10.96 9.15 9.70
CA ILE A 90 12.02 8.37 9.08
C ILE A 90 12.38 8.97 7.72
N LYS A 91 13.59 9.52 7.63
CA LYS A 91 14.04 10.29 6.45
C LYS A 91 14.72 9.43 5.38
N ASP A 92 15.37 8.34 5.78
CA ASP A 92 16.21 7.54 4.90
C ASP A 92 16.32 6.07 5.35
N ARG A 93 17.03 5.28 4.53
CA ARG A 93 17.25 3.85 4.74
C ARG A 93 18.05 3.54 6.01
N PRO A 94 19.16 4.25 6.36
CA PRO A 94 19.87 4.00 7.61
C PRO A 94 19.00 4.27 8.85
N GLY A 95 18.20 5.33 8.85
CA GLY A 95 17.24 5.60 9.93
C GLY A 95 16.23 4.47 10.13
N LEU A 96 15.68 3.91 9.03
CA LEU A 96 14.82 2.74 9.09
C LEU A 96 15.55 1.50 9.63
N SER A 97 16.76 1.23 9.13
CA SER A 97 17.58 0.10 9.59
C SER A 97 17.84 0.16 11.10
N LEU A 98 18.14 1.36 11.61
CA LEU A 98 18.34 1.60 13.04
C LEU A 98 17.06 1.33 13.84
N LEU A 99 15.91 1.87 13.40
CA LEU A 99 14.62 1.63 14.05
C LEU A 99 14.30 0.14 14.13
N LEU A 100 14.37 -0.56 13.00
CA LEU A 100 14.06 -2.00 12.92
C LEU A 100 15.00 -2.81 13.79
N SER A 101 16.29 -2.46 13.82
CA SER A 101 17.29 -3.14 14.67
C SER A 101 16.98 -2.97 16.16
N ILE A 102 16.70 -1.73 16.61
CA ILE A 102 16.35 -1.45 18.01
C ILE A 102 15.09 -2.22 18.40
N VAL A 103 14.02 -2.13 17.61
CA VAL A 103 12.74 -2.78 17.92
C VAL A 103 12.90 -4.29 17.93
N LYS A 104 13.60 -4.86 16.95
CA LYS A 104 13.85 -6.32 16.88
C LYS A 104 14.59 -6.83 18.12
N MET A 105 15.67 -6.17 18.52
CA MET A 105 16.43 -6.55 19.71
C MET A 105 15.63 -6.33 21.00
N GLY A 106 14.83 -5.27 21.05
CA GLY A 106 13.94 -4.97 22.15
C GLY A 106 12.89 -6.07 22.37
N VAL A 107 12.12 -6.38 21.34
CA VAL A 107 11.09 -7.43 21.38
C VAL A 107 11.68 -8.80 21.72
N GLN A 108 12.84 -9.13 21.11
CA GLN A 108 13.63 -10.32 21.42
C GLN A 108 13.94 -10.44 22.91
N SER A 109 14.33 -9.34 23.53
CA SER A 109 14.71 -9.34 24.94
C SER A 109 13.57 -9.53 25.91
N SER A 110 12.34 -9.22 25.50
CA SER A 110 11.14 -9.39 26.31
C SER A 110 10.42 -10.71 26.10
N GLY A 111 10.97 -11.61 25.27
CA GLY A 111 10.39 -12.94 25.01
C GLY A 111 9.09 -12.91 24.19
N LEU A 112 8.73 -11.78 23.58
CA LEU A 112 7.50 -11.60 22.80
C LEU A 112 7.59 -12.15 21.36
N GLY A 113 8.74 -12.70 20.96
CA GLY A 113 9.01 -13.26 19.63
C GLY A 113 10.10 -12.50 18.86
N GLN A 114 10.22 -12.79 17.56
CA GLN A 114 11.30 -12.28 16.70
C GLN A 114 10.84 -11.21 15.68
N HIS A 115 9.55 -10.92 15.62
CA HIS A 115 8.97 -10.13 14.52
C HIS A 115 8.68 -8.70 14.94
N PHE A 116 8.90 -7.78 14.01
CA PHE A 116 8.50 -6.38 14.15
C PHE A 116 6.97 -6.29 14.30
N PRO A 117 6.44 -5.61 15.34
CA PRO A 117 5.00 -5.57 15.64
C PRO A 117 4.29 -4.62 14.68
N VAL A 118 4.12 -5.06 13.44
CA VAL A 118 3.60 -4.25 12.33
C VAL A 118 2.13 -3.87 12.54
N GLU A 119 1.39 -4.51 13.45
CA GLU A 119 0.06 -4.06 13.86
C GLU A 119 0.07 -2.61 14.35
N CYS A 120 1.18 -2.18 14.99
CA CYS A 120 1.34 -0.82 15.49
C CYS A 120 1.41 0.18 14.32
N VAL A 121 1.98 -0.23 13.18
CA VAL A 121 2.07 0.59 11.96
C VAL A 121 0.73 0.67 11.25
N TYR A 122 -0.14 -0.34 11.39
CA TYR A 122 -1.48 -0.34 10.79
C TYR A 122 -2.53 0.44 11.60
N GLN A 123 -2.23 0.86 12.83
CA GLN A 123 -3.11 1.74 13.59
C GLN A 123 -3.26 3.09 12.91
N ARG A 124 -4.35 3.81 13.17
CA ARG A 124 -4.52 5.18 12.66
C ARG A 124 -3.72 6.13 13.54
N TRP A 125 -2.55 6.54 13.08
CA TRP A 125 -1.69 7.44 13.85
C TRP A 125 -2.26 8.85 13.89
N THR A 126 -1.98 9.56 14.98
CA THR A 126 -2.16 11.00 15.10
C THR A 126 -1.10 11.76 14.29
N ASN A 127 0.15 11.29 14.31
CA ASN A 127 1.21 11.76 13.43
C ASN A 127 1.16 11.03 12.08
N VAL A 128 0.26 11.49 11.22
CA VAL A 128 0.04 10.94 9.88
C VAL A 128 1.29 11.05 8.99
N GLU A 129 2.06 12.13 9.13
CA GLU A 129 3.32 12.34 8.39
C GLU A 129 4.36 11.28 8.77
N GLY A 130 4.56 11.09 10.07
CA GLY A 130 5.47 10.09 10.62
C GLY A 130 5.11 8.68 10.15
N GLN A 131 3.82 8.34 10.21
CA GLN A 131 3.31 7.06 9.73
C GLN A 131 3.60 6.84 8.24
N LEU A 132 3.29 7.84 7.40
CA LEU A 132 3.57 7.79 5.97
C LEU A 132 5.07 7.62 5.69
N SER A 133 5.93 8.32 6.43
CA SER A 133 7.39 8.22 6.27
C SER A 133 7.89 6.80 6.51
N LEU A 134 7.38 6.14 7.56
CA LEU A 134 7.73 4.77 7.91
C LEU A 134 7.24 3.78 6.86
N ILE A 135 5.96 3.84 6.47
CA ILE A 135 5.39 2.94 5.46
C ILE A 135 6.11 3.10 4.12
N THR A 136 6.36 4.35 3.70
CA THR A 136 7.08 4.65 2.46
C THR A 136 8.49 4.08 2.47
N MET A 137 9.21 4.21 3.59
CA MET A 137 10.57 3.69 3.70
C MET A 137 10.60 2.16 3.71
N ILE A 138 9.63 1.51 4.35
CA ILE A 138 9.48 0.05 4.33
C ILE A 138 9.22 -0.45 2.91
N LEU A 139 8.25 0.16 2.20
CA LEU A 139 7.93 -0.23 0.81
C LEU A 139 9.12 -0.08 -0.14
N LYS A 140 9.98 0.92 0.08
CA LYS A 140 11.20 1.14 -0.70
C LYS A 140 12.35 0.19 -0.38
N ASN A 141 12.34 -0.45 0.80
CA ASN A 141 13.45 -1.27 1.29
C ASN A 141 12.96 -2.65 1.79
N PRO A 142 12.37 -3.48 0.91
CA PRO A 142 11.82 -4.79 1.28
C PRO A 142 12.87 -5.80 1.76
N ASP A 143 14.17 -5.50 1.56
CA ASP A 143 15.31 -6.25 2.09
C ASP A 143 15.48 -6.07 3.61
N LEU A 144 15.07 -4.92 4.16
CA LEU A 144 15.12 -4.66 5.60
C LEU A 144 13.88 -5.22 6.31
N TYR A 145 12.71 -4.99 5.73
CA TYR A 145 11.42 -5.50 6.21
C TYR A 145 10.39 -5.43 5.09
N SER A 146 9.56 -6.46 4.93
CA SER A 146 8.46 -6.45 3.96
C SER A 146 7.11 -6.67 4.64
N PHE A 147 6.09 -5.92 4.23
CA PHE A 147 4.71 -6.18 4.63
C PHE A 147 4.20 -7.56 4.17
N ALA A 148 4.87 -8.19 3.20
CA ALA A 148 4.60 -9.56 2.80
C ALA A 148 5.03 -10.60 3.85
N ASP A 149 5.99 -10.26 4.72
CA ASP A 149 6.52 -11.21 5.71
C ASP A 149 5.46 -11.54 6.78
N HIS A 150 4.47 -10.66 6.99
CA HIS A 150 3.39 -10.90 7.93
C HIS A 150 2.07 -10.21 7.52
N ILE A 151 1.13 -11.01 7.01
CA ILE A 151 -0.19 -10.54 6.56
C ILE A 151 -1.28 -11.09 7.50
N TYR A 152 -1.91 -10.22 8.31
CA TYR A 152 -3.03 -10.62 9.19
C TYR A 152 -4.32 -10.93 8.43
N THR A 153 -4.61 -10.11 7.43
CA THR A 153 -5.83 -10.23 6.64
C THR A 153 -5.45 -10.04 5.18
N SER A 154 -5.45 -11.17 4.48
CA SER A 154 -5.05 -11.25 3.08
C SER A 154 -6.22 -10.97 2.15
N VAL A 155 -5.94 -10.38 0.99
CA VAL A 155 -6.89 -10.26 -0.12
C VAL A 155 -7.28 -11.65 -0.59
N SER A 156 -8.58 -11.97 -0.57
CA SER A 156 -9.08 -13.19 -1.22
C SER A 156 -9.07 -12.99 -2.74
N VAL A 157 -8.33 -13.85 -3.43
CA VAL A 157 -8.16 -13.86 -4.89
C VAL A 157 -8.75 -15.11 -5.53
N ASP A 158 -9.50 -15.90 -4.78
CA ASP A 158 -10.03 -17.22 -5.19
C ASP A 158 -10.98 -17.15 -6.40
N LEU A 159 -11.59 -15.99 -6.61
CA LEU A 159 -12.49 -15.73 -7.72
C LEU A 159 -11.74 -15.47 -9.03
N LEU A 160 -10.45 -15.11 -8.98
CA LEU A 160 -9.70 -14.72 -10.17
C LEU A 160 -9.44 -15.93 -11.08
N LYS A 161 -9.61 -15.72 -12.38
CA LYS A 161 -9.42 -16.77 -13.40
C LYS A 161 -7.94 -17.13 -13.55
N THR A 162 -7.08 -16.13 -13.49
CA THR A 162 -5.63 -16.27 -13.48
C THR A 162 -5.14 -15.79 -12.12
N PRO A 163 -4.58 -16.66 -11.27
CA PRO A 163 -4.08 -16.24 -9.98
C PRO A 163 -2.90 -15.27 -10.17
N PRO A 164 -2.79 -14.24 -9.33
CA PRO A 164 -1.68 -13.29 -9.40
C PRO A 164 -0.36 -13.93 -8.95
N GLU A 165 0.76 -13.45 -9.49
CA GLU A 165 2.10 -13.95 -9.17
C GLU A 165 2.60 -13.39 -7.83
N THR A 166 2.26 -14.06 -6.72
CA THR A 166 2.57 -13.61 -5.36
C THR A 166 3.96 -14.02 -4.85
N ASP A 167 4.80 -14.64 -5.67
CA ASP A 167 6.16 -15.03 -5.27
C ASP A 167 7.09 -13.81 -5.11
N ASN A 168 6.76 -12.70 -5.79
CA ASN A 168 7.45 -11.43 -5.63
C ASN A 168 6.96 -10.72 -4.36
N LYS A 169 7.88 -10.44 -3.41
CA LYS A 169 7.58 -9.71 -2.16
C LYS A 169 6.93 -8.33 -2.40
N GLU A 170 7.26 -7.67 -3.51
CA GLU A 170 6.65 -6.39 -3.88
C GLU A 170 5.16 -6.55 -4.18
N VAL A 171 4.78 -7.59 -4.92
CA VAL A 171 3.37 -7.94 -5.19
C VAL A 171 2.68 -8.43 -3.93
N ALA A 172 3.33 -9.34 -3.19
CA ALA A 172 2.78 -9.95 -1.99
C ALA A 172 2.48 -8.92 -0.88
N SER A 173 3.22 -7.82 -0.80
CA SER A 173 2.96 -6.74 0.17
C SER A 173 1.55 -6.14 -0.01
N TRP A 174 1.06 -6.07 -1.25
CA TRP A 174 -0.27 -5.55 -1.58
C TRP A 174 -1.42 -6.51 -1.29
N MET A 175 -1.11 -7.76 -0.93
CA MET A 175 -2.11 -8.69 -0.42
C MET A 175 -2.58 -8.32 1.00
N SER A 176 -1.90 -7.42 1.71
CA SER A 176 -2.33 -6.95 3.03
C SER A 176 -3.45 -5.91 2.93
N LEU A 177 -4.66 -6.27 3.39
CA LEU A 177 -5.78 -5.32 3.44
C LEU A 177 -5.49 -4.13 4.37
N HIS A 178 -4.76 -4.36 5.46
CA HIS A 178 -4.43 -3.32 6.45
C HIS A 178 -3.47 -2.29 5.88
N LEU A 179 -2.52 -2.70 5.02
CA LEU A 179 -1.64 -1.77 4.31
C LEU A 179 -2.43 -0.83 3.40
N VAL A 180 -3.37 -1.38 2.62
CA VAL A 180 -4.20 -0.58 1.71
C VAL A 180 -5.15 0.33 2.50
N ASP A 181 -5.77 -0.16 3.57
CA ASP A 181 -6.68 0.63 4.42
C ASP A 181 -5.96 1.79 5.12
N VAL A 182 -4.76 1.55 5.69
CA VAL A 182 -4.02 2.60 6.37
C VAL A 182 -3.49 3.67 5.39
N LEU A 183 -3.10 3.28 4.17
CA LEU A 183 -2.74 4.23 3.12
C LEU A 183 -3.94 5.10 2.71
N LEU A 184 -5.13 4.50 2.56
CA LEU A 184 -6.36 5.26 2.29
C LEU A 184 -6.66 6.26 3.42
N TYR A 185 -6.53 5.83 4.67
CA TYR A 185 -6.65 6.73 5.83
C TYR A 185 -5.66 7.90 5.75
N ILE A 186 -4.38 7.64 5.45
CA ILE A 186 -3.35 8.69 5.31
C ILE A 186 -3.70 9.66 4.16
N ALA A 187 -4.20 9.14 3.04
CA ALA A 187 -4.60 9.96 1.89
C ALA A 187 -5.73 10.94 2.28
N ASP A 188 -6.73 10.44 3.03
CA ASP A 188 -7.87 11.23 3.48
C ASP A 188 -7.51 12.22 4.61
N ASN A 189 -6.30 12.13 5.18
CA ASN A 189 -5.79 13.00 6.25
C ASN A 189 -4.61 13.89 5.81
N GLY A 190 -4.67 14.39 4.57
CA GLY A 190 -3.81 15.50 4.10
C GLY A 190 -2.61 15.09 3.26
N PHE A 191 -2.35 13.79 3.09
CA PHE A 191 -1.22 13.28 2.29
C PHE A 191 -1.66 12.57 1.00
N TYR A 192 -2.77 13.03 0.42
CA TYR A 192 -3.37 12.46 -0.77
C TYR A 192 -2.38 12.23 -1.92
N GLN A 193 -1.61 13.26 -2.30
CA GLN A 193 -0.70 13.19 -3.45
C GLN A 193 0.38 12.13 -3.25
N GLN A 194 1.01 12.12 -2.08
CA GLN A 194 2.08 11.19 -1.73
C GLN A 194 1.58 9.74 -1.72
N VAL A 195 0.39 9.50 -1.18
CA VAL A 195 -0.22 8.17 -1.18
C VAL A 195 -0.61 7.72 -2.59
N MET A 196 -1.14 8.62 -3.43
CA MET A 196 -1.45 8.25 -4.82
C MET A 196 -0.19 7.90 -5.62
N GLU A 197 0.95 8.56 -5.36
CA GLU A 197 2.24 8.16 -5.94
C GLU A 197 2.64 6.73 -5.51
N ILE A 198 2.41 6.37 -4.25
CA ILE A 198 2.63 5.00 -3.75
C ILE A 198 1.71 4.00 -4.46
N PHE A 199 0.42 4.33 -4.65
CA PHE A 199 -0.53 3.44 -5.34
C PHE A 199 -0.26 3.27 -6.83
N LYS A 200 0.58 4.10 -7.48
CA LYS A 200 0.99 3.85 -8.88
C LYS A 200 1.66 2.49 -9.06
N ILE A 201 2.39 2.02 -8.05
CA ILE A 201 3.08 0.73 -8.08
C ILE A 201 2.07 -0.42 -8.25
N PRO A 202 1.10 -0.65 -7.34
CA PRO A 202 0.14 -1.74 -7.50
C PRO A 202 -0.84 -1.52 -8.67
N ILE A 203 -1.11 -0.27 -9.07
CA ILE A 203 -1.90 0.00 -10.29
C ILE A 203 -1.22 -0.57 -11.54
N GLN A 204 0.12 -0.52 -11.61
CA GLN A 204 0.88 -1.01 -12.76
C GLN A 204 1.24 -2.49 -12.62
N LEU A 205 1.62 -2.93 -11.42
CA LEU A 205 2.19 -4.25 -11.18
C LEU A 205 1.14 -5.32 -10.89
N CYS A 206 0.13 -5.01 -10.07
CA CYS A 206 -0.88 -5.98 -9.62
C CYS A 206 -2.27 -5.32 -9.47
N PRO A 207 -2.85 -4.78 -10.56
CA PRO A 207 -4.10 -4.02 -10.49
C PRO A 207 -5.29 -4.85 -10.00
N ASP A 208 -5.27 -6.16 -10.20
CA ASP A 208 -6.30 -7.10 -9.75
C ASP A 208 -6.28 -7.32 -8.24
N ILE A 209 -5.10 -7.51 -7.65
CA ILE A 209 -4.92 -7.55 -6.19
C ILE A 209 -5.44 -6.24 -5.58
N LEU A 210 -5.01 -5.09 -6.12
CA LEU A 210 -5.44 -3.79 -5.59
C LEU A 210 -6.96 -3.61 -5.70
N PHE A 211 -7.56 -3.93 -6.84
CA PHE A 211 -9.00 -3.81 -7.02
C PHE A 211 -9.77 -4.69 -6.03
N MET A 212 -9.32 -5.92 -5.82
CA MET A 212 -9.93 -6.85 -4.87
C MET A 212 -9.75 -6.38 -3.43
N ALA A 213 -8.58 -5.84 -3.07
CA ALA A 213 -8.35 -5.21 -1.77
C ALA A 213 -9.35 -4.07 -1.54
N LEU A 214 -9.49 -3.17 -2.51
CA LEU A 214 -10.44 -2.07 -2.46
C LEU A 214 -11.90 -2.52 -2.42
N LEU A 215 -12.25 -3.75 -2.77
CA LEU A 215 -13.60 -4.31 -2.56
C LEU A 215 -13.77 -4.98 -1.18
N GLN A 216 -12.69 -5.41 -0.55
CA GLN A 216 -12.73 -6.20 0.69
C GLN A 216 -12.49 -5.38 1.96
N ILE A 217 -11.85 -4.21 1.85
CA ILE A 217 -11.74 -3.27 2.97
C ILE A 217 -13.14 -2.88 3.48
N ASN A 218 -13.30 -2.74 4.78
CA ASN A 218 -14.60 -2.39 5.36
C ASN A 218 -15.10 -1.01 4.86
N PRO A 219 -16.42 -0.79 4.79
CA PRO A 219 -16.98 0.55 4.53
C PRO A 219 -16.50 1.58 5.58
N PRO A 220 -16.52 2.90 5.28
CA PRO A 220 -17.15 3.55 4.13
C PRO A 220 -16.28 3.61 2.85
N VAL A 221 -16.87 4.06 1.74
CA VAL A 221 -16.12 4.35 0.50
C VAL A 221 -15.68 5.80 0.51
N THR A 222 -14.46 6.04 0.97
CA THR A 222 -13.84 7.37 0.99
C THR A 222 -13.53 7.86 -0.42
N MET A 223 -13.34 9.18 -0.60
CA MET A 223 -13.09 9.76 -1.93
C MET A 223 -11.85 9.17 -2.60
N SER A 224 -10.76 8.99 -1.84
CA SER A 224 -9.52 8.35 -2.31
C SER A 224 -9.78 6.94 -2.86
N ARG A 225 -10.62 6.17 -2.17
CA ARG A 225 -11.02 4.82 -2.62
C ARG A 225 -11.85 4.85 -3.91
N GLN A 226 -12.76 5.83 -4.07
CA GLN A 226 -13.56 5.99 -5.31
C GLN A 226 -12.68 6.36 -6.50
N GLU A 227 -11.66 7.18 -6.28
CA GLU A 227 -10.72 7.59 -7.31
C GLU A 227 -9.85 6.42 -7.79
N LEU A 228 -9.39 5.57 -6.87
CA LEU A 228 -8.67 4.34 -7.24
C LEU A 228 -9.55 3.41 -8.06
N PHE A 229 -10.82 3.19 -7.68
CA PHE A 229 -11.75 2.43 -8.52
C PHE A 229 -11.89 3.05 -9.91
N THR A 230 -12.08 4.38 -9.98
CA THR A 230 -12.19 5.12 -11.24
C THR A 230 -10.96 4.96 -12.13
N THR A 231 -9.78 4.88 -11.52
CA THR A 231 -8.50 4.70 -12.21
C THR A 231 -8.31 3.26 -12.70
N LEU A 232 -8.72 2.27 -11.91
CA LEU A 232 -8.54 0.85 -12.23
C LEU A 232 -9.56 0.30 -13.24
N ILE A 233 -10.81 0.79 -13.22
CA ILE A 233 -11.87 0.29 -14.11
C ILE A 233 -11.45 0.30 -15.60
N PRO A 234 -10.88 1.38 -16.15
CA PRO A 234 -10.36 1.40 -17.52
C PRO A 234 -9.38 0.27 -17.86
N ILE A 235 -8.57 -0.20 -16.90
CA ILE A 235 -7.60 -1.30 -17.08
C ILE A 235 -8.37 -2.60 -17.33
N PHE A 236 -9.41 -2.86 -16.54
CA PHE A 236 -10.26 -4.05 -16.68
C PHE A 236 -11.26 -3.97 -17.83
N LEU A 237 -11.57 -2.79 -18.35
CA LEU A 237 -12.33 -2.66 -19.62
C LEU A 237 -11.46 -2.88 -20.86
N GLY A 238 -10.14 -2.86 -20.70
CA GLY A 238 -9.18 -3.26 -21.72
C GLY A 238 -9.10 -4.79 -21.86
N ASN A 239 -7.89 -5.31 -22.03
CA ASN A 239 -7.64 -6.72 -22.33
C ASN A 239 -7.00 -7.49 -21.15
N HIS A 240 -7.47 -7.25 -19.92
CA HIS A 240 -6.94 -7.94 -18.73
C HIS A 240 -7.56 -9.35 -18.59
N SER A 241 -6.77 -10.36 -18.21
CA SER A 241 -7.21 -11.76 -18.10
C SER A 241 -8.35 -11.95 -17.09
N ASN A 242 -8.27 -11.23 -15.97
CA ASN A 242 -9.24 -11.27 -14.87
C ASN A 242 -10.44 -10.29 -15.00
N SER A 243 -10.56 -9.55 -16.11
CA SER A 243 -11.58 -8.50 -16.30
C SER A 243 -13.01 -8.94 -16.00
N GLY A 244 -13.44 -10.06 -16.59
CA GLY A 244 -14.82 -10.52 -16.49
C GLY A 244 -15.24 -10.84 -15.05
N THR A 245 -14.37 -11.55 -14.31
CA THR A 245 -14.65 -11.92 -12.93
C THR A 245 -14.65 -10.71 -12.01
N ILE A 246 -13.65 -9.83 -12.12
CA ILE A 246 -13.51 -8.66 -11.26
C ILE A 246 -14.71 -7.72 -11.41
N LEU A 247 -15.09 -7.39 -12.65
CA LEU A 247 -16.22 -6.49 -12.91
C LEU A 247 -17.56 -7.10 -12.47
N HIS A 248 -17.75 -8.41 -12.66
CA HIS A 248 -18.94 -9.10 -12.17
C HIS A 248 -19.03 -9.09 -10.65
N HIS A 249 -17.92 -9.38 -9.97
CA HIS A 249 -17.85 -9.36 -8.52
C HIS A 249 -18.12 -7.95 -7.97
N ALA A 250 -17.50 -6.92 -8.58
CA ALA A 250 -17.69 -5.53 -8.21
C ALA A 250 -19.16 -5.08 -8.32
N TRP A 251 -19.84 -5.47 -9.39
CA TRP A 251 -21.22 -5.06 -9.62
C TRP A 251 -22.23 -5.66 -8.63
N ASN A 252 -21.95 -6.91 -8.22
CA ASN A 252 -22.81 -7.66 -7.31
C ASN A 252 -22.41 -7.52 -5.84
N ASN A 253 -21.33 -6.78 -5.55
CA ASN A 253 -20.90 -6.55 -4.18
C ASN A 253 -21.97 -5.79 -3.39
N THR A 254 -22.51 -6.44 -2.36
CA THR A 254 -23.62 -5.95 -1.54
C THR A 254 -23.18 -4.85 -0.57
N SER A 255 -21.90 -4.84 -0.16
CA SER A 255 -21.34 -3.89 0.82
C SER A 255 -21.35 -2.44 0.34
N PHE A 256 -21.47 -2.20 -0.97
CA PHE A 256 -21.36 -0.87 -1.57
C PHE A 256 -22.55 -0.44 -2.44
N ASN A 257 -23.65 -1.18 -2.40
CA ASN A 257 -24.81 -0.89 -3.22
C ASN A 257 -25.65 0.25 -2.57
N PRO A 258 -25.99 1.35 -3.28
CA PRO A 258 -25.85 1.63 -4.72
C PRO A 258 -24.62 2.45 -5.17
N SER A 259 -23.82 2.99 -4.25
CA SER A 259 -22.72 3.93 -4.56
C SER A 259 -21.65 3.35 -5.50
N LEU A 260 -21.24 2.08 -5.34
CA LEU A 260 -20.23 1.46 -6.20
C LEU A 260 -20.68 1.30 -7.65
N ARG A 261 -21.97 1.07 -7.90
CA ARG A 261 -22.50 1.02 -9.26
C ARG A 261 -22.33 2.36 -9.98
N HIS A 262 -22.56 3.48 -9.28
CA HIS A 262 -22.31 4.80 -9.84
C HIS A 262 -20.82 5.05 -10.12
N ILE A 263 -19.95 4.63 -9.19
CA ILE A 263 -18.49 4.71 -9.34
C ILE A 263 -18.01 3.86 -10.53
N ILE A 264 -18.65 2.72 -10.82
CA ILE A 264 -18.31 1.86 -11.96
C ILE A 264 -18.82 2.43 -13.30
N LEU A 265 -20.07 2.91 -13.32
CA LEU A 265 -20.72 3.37 -14.55
C LEU A 265 -20.05 4.61 -15.17
N HIS A 266 -19.58 5.54 -14.34
CA HIS A 266 -19.01 6.79 -14.84
C HIS A 266 -17.69 6.57 -15.63
N PRO A 267 -16.67 5.88 -15.10
CA PRO A 267 -15.45 5.52 -15.84
C PRO A 267 -15.73 4.65 -17.07
N MET A 268 -16.67 3.70 -16.99
CA MET A 268 -17.12 2.91 -18.15
C MET A 268 -17.62 3.82 -19.27
N SER A 269 -18.51 4.77 -18.97
CA SER A 269 -19.06 5.68 -19.97
C SER A 269 -17.96 6.51 -20.65
N LYS A 270 -16.99 7.03 -19.87
CA LYS A 270 -15.84 7.78 -20.41
C LYS A 270 -14.95 6.92 -21.28
N TRP A 271 -14.71 5.67 -20.91
CA TRP A 271 -13.89 4.75 -21.68
C TRP A 271 -14.52 4.48 -23.05
N TYR A 272 -15.83 4.18 -23.11
CA TYR A 272 -16.55 3.95 -24.36
C TYR A 272 -16.65 5.19 -25.26
N LEU A 273 -16.80 6.39 -24.68
CA LEU A 273 -16.78 7.63 -25.47
C LEU A 273 -15.41 7.88 -26.12
N ARG A 274 -14.32 7.51 -25.45
CA ARG A 274 -12.95 7.64 -25.98
C ARG A 274 -12.64 6.63 -27.07
N THR A 275 -13.08 5.38 -26.92
CA THR A 275 -12.87 4.32 -27.93
C THR A 275 -13.80 4.48 -29.13
N GLY A 276 -15.00 5.02 -28.95
CA GLY A 276 -15.90 5.38 -30.05
C GLY A 276 -15.34 6.43 -31.02
N ASN A 277 -14.40 7.28 -30.56
CA ASN A 277 -13.77 8.31 -31.39
C ASN A 277 -12.50 7.81 -32.13
N ARG A 278 -11.99 6.63 -31.79
CA ARG A 278 -10.87 5.95 -32.49
C ARG A 278 -11.41 4.76 -33.28
N GLY A 279 -12.12 5.03 -34.37
CA GLY A 279 -12.35 4.01 -35.40
C GLY A 279 -13.16 2.78 -34.97
N CYS A 280 -14.06 2.88 -33.98
CA CYS A 280 -15.10 1.88 -33.79
C CYS A 280 -16.30 2.21 -34.70
N SER A 281 -16.06 2.26 -36.01
CA SER A 281 -17.13 2.34 -37.02
C SER A 281 -17.99 1.07 -37.07
N GLU A 282 -17.56 -0.01 -36.42
CA GLU A 282 -18.32 -1.27 -36.35
C GLU A 282 -19.34 -1.35 -35.20
N CYS A 283 -19.27 -0.48 -34.19
CA CYS A 283 -20.31 -0.38 -33.16
C CYS A 283 -21.41 0.66 -33.48
N TRP A 284 -21.26 1.41 -34.58
CA TRP A 284 -22.14 2.54 -34.93
C TRP A 284 -22.67 2.44 -36.37
N THR A 285 -23.45 1.41 -36.69
CA THR A 285 -24.36 1.49 -37.85
C THR A 285 -25.75 1.97 -37.40
N TRP A 286 -25.93 3.29 -37.35
CA TRP A 286 -27.27 3.89 -37.33
C TRP A 286 -27.91 3.74 -38.72
N ARG A 287 -28.72 2.71 -38.93
CA ARG A 287 -29.67 2.74 -40.06
C ARG A 287 -30.78 3.73 -39.73
N ARG A 288 -30.76 4.91 -40.37
CA ARG A 288 -31.96 5.76 -40.50
C ARG A 288 -33.06 4.89 -41.14
N ARG A 289 -34.16 4.63 -40.42
CA ARG A 289 -35.41 4.27 -41.08
C ARG A 289 -36.04 5.56 -41.62
N PRO A 290 -36.37 5.65 -42.92
CA PRO A 290 -37.24 6.71 -43.40
C PRO A 290 -38.65 6.46 -42.86
N ASN A 291 -39.33 7.53 -42.47
CA ASN A 291 -40.70 7.60 -41.95
C ASN A 291 -40.95 7.01 -40.55
N SER A 292 -40.89 7.89 -39.54
CA SER A 292 -41.95 8.01 -38.54
C SER A 292 -41.75 9.32 -37.76
N SER A 293 -42.72 10.22 -37.92
CA SER A 293 -42.84 11.47 -37.20
C SER A 293 -43.28 11.21 -35.76
N ASN A 294 -42.33 11.16 -34.80
CA ASN A 294 -42.56 11.79 -33.51
C ASN A 294 -41.28 11.97 -32.68
N ASN A 295 -41.30 13.03 -31.89
CA ASN A 295 -40.18 13.62 -31.18
C ASN A 295 -39.87 12.89 -29.86
N ARG A 296 -38.59 12.98 -29.42
CA ARG A 296 -38.06 12.71 -28.06
C ARG A 296 -37.97 11.26 -27.56
N ARG A 297 -36.77 10.67 -27.70
CA ARG A 297 -36.00 9.98 -26.63
C ARG A 297 -34.65 9.52 -27.20
N ARG A 298 -33.60 10.33 -26.99
CA ARG A 298 -32.21 9.90 -27.18
C ARG A 298 -31.78 9.19 -25.89
N VAL A 299 -31.83 7.87 -25.88
CA VAL A 299 -31.29 7.05 -24.79
C VAL A 299 -30.39 6.00 -25.42
N CYS A 300 -29.12 5.95 -25.01
CA CYS A 300 -28.13 4.97 -25.45
C CYS A 300 -28.63 3.54 -25.16
N CYS A 301 -29.17 2.88 -26.18
CA CYS A 301 -29.76 1.54 -26.04
C CYS A 301 -28.77 0.38 -26.07
N ALA A 302 -27.46 0.60 -26.27
CA ALA A 302 -26.52 -0.51 -26.47
C ALA A 302 -25.97 -1.13 -25.16
N SER A 303 -25.95 -0.42 -24.03
CA SER A 303 -25.24 -0.90 -22.83
C SER A 303 -26.15 -1.38 -21.68
N ILE A 304 -27.47 -1.27 -21.81
CA ILE A 304 -28.43 -1.70 -20.77
C ILE A 304 -29.05 -3.07 -21.08
N ALA A 305 -29.03 -3.52 -22.35
CA ALA A 305 -29.73 -4.74 -22.75
C ALA A 305 -29.14 -6.03 -22.17
N VAL A 306 -27.83 -6.10 -21.91
CA VAL A 306 -27.20 -7.28 -21.30
C VAL A 306 -27.43 -7.36 -19.79
N TRP A 307 -27.92 -6.28 -19.17
CA TRP A 307 -28.04 -6.16 -17.71
C TRP A 307 -29.48 -6.27 -17.17
N LYS A 308 -30.50 -6.40 -18.04
CA LYS A 308 -31.90 -6.20 -17.62
C LYS A 308 -32.77 -7.45 -17.42
N HIS A 309 -32.39 -8.67 -17.80
CA HIS A 309 -33.23 -9.85 -17.54
C HIS A 309 -32.43 -11.18 -17.50
N PRO A 310 -32.31 -11.84 -16.33
CA PRO A 310 -31.68 -13.17 -16.24
C PRO A 310 -32.64 -14.34 -16.52
N SER A 311 -33.95 -14.13 -16.72
CA SER A 311 -34.92 -15.23 -16.49
C SER A 311 -36.06 -15.35 -17.51
N ARG A 312 -35.80 -15.29 -18.83
CA ARG A 312 -36.79 -15.72 -19.84
C ARG A 312 -36.15 -16.52 -20.97
N HIS A 313 -36.38 -17.83 -20.95
CA HIS A 313 -36.18 -18.71 -22.11
C HIS A 313 -37.23 -18.42 -23.19
N PRO A 314 -36.88 -18.54 -24.50
CA PRO A 314 -37.80 -18.25 -25.59
C PRO A 314 -38.74 -19.43 -25.84
N ARG A 315 -40.05 -19.24 -25.65
CA ARG A 315 -41.06 -20.05 -26.34
C ARG A 315 -41.56 -19.28 -27.55
N SER A 316 -41.20 -19.83 -28.72
CA SER A 316 -41.95 -19.85 -29.97
C SER A 316 -42.91 -18.68 -30.24
N GLU A 317 -42.43 -17.67 -30.97
CA GLU A 317 -43.24 -17.05 -32.02
C GLU A 317 -42.31 -16.65 -33.17
N ALA A 318 -42.16 -17.60 -34.09
CA ALA A 318 -41.48 -17.39 -35.34
C ALA A 318 -42.36 -16.52 -36.25
N ARG A 319 -41.94 -15.28 -36.50
CA ARG A 319 -42.18 -14.63 -37.80
C ARG A 319 -40.90 -13.97 -38.30
N SER A 320 -40.29 -14.70 -39.23
CA SER A 320 -39.43 -14.26 -40.33
C SER A 320 -38.62 -12.98 -40.12
N SER A 321 -37.36 -13.15 -39.70
CA SER A 321 -36.30 -12.23 -40.10
C SER A 321 -34.99 -13.01 -40.14
N ARG A 322 -34.67 -13.58 -41.31
CA ARG A 322 -33.31 -13.99 -41.64
C ARG A 322 -32.45 -12.72 -41.65
N ASP A 323 -31.19 -12.84 -41.22
CA ASP A 323 -30.13 -11.81 -41.21
C ASP A 323 -30.08 -10.82 -40.03
N LEU A 324 -29.95 -11.35 -38.81
CA LEU A 324 -29.21 -10.68 -37.73
C LEU A 324 -27.92 -11.47 -37.47
N ARG A 325 -26.84 -11.15 -38.19
CA ARG A 325 -25.48 -11.51 -37.75
C ARG A 325 -25.03 -10.44 -36.75
N LEU A 326 -24.99 -10.82 -35.47
CA LEU A 326 -24.29 -10.09 -34.42
C LEU A 326 -22.79 -10.16 -34.73
N ASN A 327 -22.18 -9.06 -35.19
CA ASN A 327 -20.74 -8.97 -35.21
C ASN A 327 -20.24 -8.76 -33.77
N HIS A 328 -19.29 -9.62 -33.37
CA HIS A 328 -18.82 -9.82 -32.01
C HIS A 328 -17.96 -8.65 -31.51
N CYS A 329 -18.22 -8.17 -30.28
CA CYS A 329 -17.22 -7.42 -29.50
C CYS A 329 -16.17 -8.40 -28.95
N PRO A 330 -14.87 -8.24 -29.25
CA PRO A 330 -13.82 -9.07 -28.67
C PRO A 330 -13.79 -8.84 -27.15
N GLY A 331 -13.87 -9.91 -26.35
CA GLY A 331 -13.65 -9.87 -24.89
C GLY A 331 -14.87 -10.06 -24.00
N TRP A 332 -16.10 -10.19 -24.53
CA TRP A 332 -17.28 -10.49 -23.71
C TRP A 332 -17.63 -12.00 -23.70
N PRO A 333 -17.95 -12.61 -22.55
CA PRO A 333 -18.45 -13.98 -22.51
C PRO A 333 -19.81 -14.07 -23.23
N ARG A 334 -19.97 -15.10 -24.06
CA ARG A 334 -21.13 -15.26 -24.96
C ARG A 334 -22.45 -15.51 -24.22
N THR A 335 -22.42 -15.91 -22.96
CA THR A 335 -23.59 -16.28 -22.15
C THR A 335 -23.20 -16.24 -20.67
N TRP A 336 -24.00 -15.56 -19.84
CA TRP A 336 -23.92 -15.66 -18.38
C TRP A 336 -24.81 -16.84 -17.95
N PRO A 337 -24.33 -17.80 -17.14
CA PRO A 337 -25.22 -18.74 -16.44
C PRO A 337 -26.09 -17.94 -15.47
N GLY A 338 -27.40 -18.20 -15.50
CA GLY A 338 -28.45 -17.39 -14.87
C GLY A 338 -28.60 -17.53 -13.36
#